data_AF-A0AB36ZUJ1-F1
#
_entry.id   AF-A0AB36ZUJ1-F1
#
_cell.length_a   1.000
_cell.length_b   1.000
_cell.length_c   1.000
_cell.angle_alpha   90.00
_cell.angle_beta   90.00
_cell.angle_gamma   90.00
#
_symmetry.space_group_name_H-M   'P 1'
#
loop_
_entity.id
_entity.type
_entity.pdbx_description
1 polymer ?
#
loop_
_entity_poly.entity_id
_entity_poly.type
_entity_poly.pdbx_seq_one_letter_code
_entity_poly.pdbx_strand_id
1 'polypeptide(L)'
;MSEAVLQKKGFLYNFDKYTSKNGTDWYLTLTWIFILEIISSIIEFYYLPMAKEYVIHIQKGILRELLIAGFVSFFVWHFVYSVIQMRRQQFLFLVMYFLLGIYFYLTDDVTFNLLFHNIINPFELEFNRFGLYTIVQIVIKLVMLYLIVRFFQSIKNRKKVKQ
;
A
#
# COMPACT_ATOMS: atom_id res chain seq x y z
N MET A 1 6.78 -43.81 9.83
CA MET A 1 5.46 -43.19 10.03
C MET A 1 5.61 -42.21 11.19
N SER A 2 5.99 -40.95 10.99
CA SER A 2 5.18 -39.84 10.47
C SER A 2 3.89 -39.62 11.25
N GLU A 3 4.01 -39.08 12.47
CA GLU A 3 2.98 -38.23 13.01
C GLU A 3 3.57 -36.83 13.23
N ALA A 4 3.04 -35.91 12.43
CA ALA A 4 3.44 -34.54 12.36
C ALA A 4 3.28 -33.88 13.73
N VAL A 5 4.36 -33.26 14.20
CA VAL A 5 4.28 -32.23 15.24
C VAL A 5 3.39 -31.13 14.66
N LEU A 6 2.11 -31.15 15.05
CA LEU A 6 1.13 -30.12 14.72
C LEU A 6 1.51 -28.84 15.49
N GLN A 7 2.57 -28.15 15.04
CA GLN A 7 2.92 -26.83 15.54
C GLN A 7 1.73 -25.90 15.27
N LYS A 8 1.04 -25.51 16.35
CA LYS A 8 -0.01 -24.49 16.33
C LYS A 8 0.62 -23.18 15.88
N LYS A 9 0.59 -22.92 14.57
CA LYS A 9 1.16 -21.72 13.95
C LYS A 9 0.44 -20.49 14.51
N GLY A 10 1.18 -19.65 15.23
CA GLY A 10 0.64 -18.46 15.88
C GLY A 10 0.18 -17.38 14.88
N PHE A 11 -0.53 -16.35 15.38
CA PHE A 11 -1.05 -15.25 14.57
C PHE A 11 0.03 -14.60 13.70
N LEU A 12 1.20 -14.27 14.27
CA LEU A 12 2.31 -13.66 13.55
C LEU A 12 2.81 -14.53 12.39
N TYR A 13 2.88 -15.85 12.57
CA TYR A 13 3.28 -16.76 11.50
C TYR A 13 2.29 -16.71 10.32
N ASN A 14 1.00 -16.70 10.61
CA ASN A 14 -0.01 -16.60 9.56
C ASN A 14 0.01 -15.23 8.89
N PHE A 15 0.16 -14.16 9.67
CA PHE A 15 0.31 -12.80 9.15
C PHE A 15 1.50 -12.73 8.18
N ASP A 16 2.69 -13.16 8.62
CA ASP A 16 3.90 -13.15 7.80
C ASP A 16 3.79 -14.02 6.55
N LYS A 17 3.08 -15.15 6.63
CA LYS A 17 2.82 -16.02 5.49
C LYS A 17 2.10 -15.27 4.37
N TYR A 18 1.13 -14.41 4.71
CA TYR A 18 0.34 -13.65 3.74
C TYR A 18 0.98 -12.31 3.36
N THR A 19 1.75 -11.68 4.26
CA THR A 19 2.30 -10.35 4.03
C THR A 19 3.70 -10.33 3.46
N SER A 20 4.54 -11.31 3.79
CA SER A 20 5.95 -11.32 3.37
C SER A 20 6.43 -12.68 2.89
N LYS A 21 5.52 -13.66 2.78
CA LYS A 21 5.84 -15.09 2.58
C LYS A 21 6.92 -15.53 3.58
N ASN A 22 6.70 -15.24 4.87
CA ASN A 22 7.64 -15.46 5.96
C ASN A 22 9.01 -14.79 5.75
N GLY A 23 9.01 -13.53 5.30
CA GLY A 23 10.23 -12.75 5.10
C GLY A 23 11.08 -13.20 3.91
N THR A 24 10.47 -13.77 2.87
CA THR A 24 11.19 -14.17 1.64
C THR A 24 10.79 -13.33 0.42
N ASP A 25 9.64 -12.66 0.48
CA ASP A 25 9.03 -11.98 -0.65
C ASP A 25 8.93 -10.48 -0.41
N TRP A 26 9.97 -9.76 -0.83
CA TRP A 26 10.07 -8.32 -0.66
C TRP A 26 8.98 -7.58 -1.44
N TYR A 27 8.59 -8.09 -2.61
CA TYR A 27 7.62 -7.42 -3.48
C TYR A 27 6.21 -7.52 -2.89
N LEU A 28 5.84 -8.70 -2.39
CA LEU A 28 4.59 -8.88 -1.64
C LEU A 28 4.53 -7.98 -0.39
N THR A 29 5.65 -7.89 0.35
CA THR A 29 5.74 -7.04 1.54
C THR A 29 5.54 -5.56 1.18
N LEU A 30 6.18 -5.10 0.09
CA LEU A 30 6.02 -3.75 -0.42
C LEU A 30 4.58 -3.45 -0.85
N THR A 31 3.92 -4.41 -1.51
CA THR A 31 2.51 -4.27 -1.89
C THR A 31 1.63 -4.07 -0.66
N TRP A 32 1.87 -4.80 0.44
CA TRP A 32 1.12 -4.61 1.68
C TRP A 32 1.38 -3.27 2.36
N ILE A 33 2.64 -2.80 2.38
CA ILE A 33 2.96 -1.45 2.86
C ILE A 33 2.17 -0.42 2.05
N PHE A 34 2.17 -0.53 0.73
CA PHE A 34 1.46 0.38 -0.16
C PHE A 34 -0.07 0.35 0.03
N ILE A 35 -0.66 -0.83 0.25
CA ILE A 35 -2.09 -0.98 0.56
C ILE A 35 -2.44 -0.22 1.85
N LEU A 36 -1.66 -0.44 2.91
CA LEU A 36 -1.90 0.18 4.22
C LEU A 36 -1.73 1.70 4.15
N GLU A 37 -0.76 2.16 3.37
CA GLU A 37 -0.51 3.58 3.15
C GLU A 37 -1.71 4.25 2.46
N ILE A 38 -2.22 3.67 1.38
CA ILE A 38 -3.43 4.19 0.71
C ILE A 38 -4.62 4.26 1.66
N ILE A 39 -4.84 3.19 2.44
CA ILE A 39 -5.92 3.19 3.44
C ILE A 39 -5.70 4.30 4.48
N SER A 40 -4.45 4.48 4.93
CA SER A 40 -4.07 5.52 5.87
C SER A 40 -4.40 6.90 5.32
N SER A 41 -3.93 7.23 4.11
CA SER A 41 -4.16 8.54 3.49
C SER A 41 -5.64 8.81 3.22
N ILE A 42 -6.42 7.80 2.83
CA ILE A 42 -7.88 7.95 2.66
C ILE A 42 -8.54 8.29 4.00
N ILE A 43 -8.17 7.60 5.08
CA ILE A 43 -8.69 7.89 6.42
C ILE A 43 -8.31 9.32 6.81
N GLU A 44 -7.06 9.73 6.64
CA GLU A 44 -6.64 11.09 6.97
C GLU A 44 -7.41 12.14 6.18
N PHE A 45 -7.59 11.94 4.87
CA PHE A 45 -8.38 12.85 4.02
C PHE A 45 -9.80 13.10 4.54
N TYR A 46 -10.48 12.05 5.04
CA TYR A 46 -11.85 12.19 5.53
C TYR A 46 -11.95 12.75 6.95
N TYR A 47 -10.96 12.49 7.82
CA TYR A 47 -11.04 12.78 9.25
C TYR A 47 -10.16 13.96 9.71
N LEU A 48 -9.14 14.36 8.95
CA LEU A 48 -8.26 15.49 9.24
C LEU A 48 -8.52 16.63 8.25
N PRO A 49 -8.96 17.81 8.71
CA PRO A 49 -9.12 18.97 7.83
C PRO A 49 -7.80 19.39 7.16
N MET A 50 -6.67 19.33 7.88
CA MET A 50 -5.33 19.62 7.34
C MET A 50 -4.95 18.69 6.18
N ALA A 51 -5.36 17.42 6.21
CA ALA A 51 -5.08 16.47 5.12
C ALA A 51 -5.64 16.95 3.76
N LYS A 52 -6.71 17.75 3.79
CA LYS A 52 -7.30 18.34 2.57
C LYS A 52 -6.48 19.50 2.02
N GLU A 53 -5.67 20.16 2.85
CA GLU A 53 -4.78 21.25 2.40
C GLU A 53 -3.62 20.71 1.55
N TYR A 54 -3.22 19.46 1.78
CA TYR A 54 -2.23 18.78 0.94
C TYR A 54 -2.78 18.37 -0.42
N VAL A 55 -4.10 18.32 -0.60
CA VAL A 55 -4.72 17.95 -1.87
C VAL A 55 -4.74 19.14 -2.83
N ILE A 56 -3.95 19.02 -3.90
CA ILE A 56 -3.94 20.02 -4.97
C ILE A 56 -5.01 19.64 -5.98
N HIS A 57 -6.15 20.31 -5.91
CA HIS A 57 -7.22 20.12 -6.88
C HIS A 57 -6.82 20.68 -8.25
N ILE A 58 -6.73 19.81 -9.25
CA ILE A 58 -6.63 20.24 -10.64
C ILE A 58 -8.00 20.75 -11.10
N GLN A 59 -8.03 22.01 -11.53
CA GLN A 59 -9.23 22.63 -12.08
C GLN A 59 -9.80 21.79 -13.23
N LYS A 60 -11.13 21.68 -13.31
CA LYS A 60 -11.80 20.97 -14.40
C LYS A 60 -11.37 21.58 -15.74
N GLY A 61 -10.87 20.73 -16.65
CA GLY A 61 -10.36 21.14 -17.96
C GLY A 61 -9.65 20.00 -18.68
N ILE A 62 -9.19 20.28 -19.91
CA ILE A 62 -8.57 19.30 -20.82
C ILE A 62 -7.40 18.55 -20.19
N LEU A 63 -6.57 19.22 -19.37
CA LEU A 63 -5.45 18.56 -18.70
C LEU A 63 -5.89 17.47 -17.73
N ARG A 64 -6.95 17.71 -16.94
CA ARG A 64 -7.52 16.70 -16.02
C ARG A 64 -8.03 15.51 -16.81
N GLU A 65 -8.75 15.76 -17.91
CA GLU A 65 -9.31 14.71 -18.77
C GLU A 65 -8.21 13.87 -19.43
N LEU A 66 -7.13 14.50 -19.92
CA LEU A 66 -5.98 13.79 -20.48
C LEU A 66 -5.25 12.94 -19.44
N LEU A 67 -5.08 13.43 -18.22
CA LEU A 67 -4.47 12.66 -17.13
C LEU A 67 -5.31 11.44 -16.77
N ILE A 68 -6.63 11.60 -16.65
CA ILE A 68 -7.56 10.48 -16.38
C ILE A 68 -7.54 9.50 -17.55
N ALA A 69 -7.63 9.97 -18.79
CA ALA A 69 -7.62 9.12 -19.97
C ALA A 69 -6.31 8.33 -20.10
N GLY A 70 -5.16 8.96 -19.83
CA GLY A 70 -3.86 8.31 -19.79
C GLY A 70 -3.79 7.25 -18.69
N PHE A 71 -4.25 7.57 -17.49
CA PHE A 71 -4.30 6.64 -16.37
C PHE A 71 -5.16 5.40 -16.67
N VAL A 72 -6.39 5.61 -17.17
CA VAL A 72 -7.30 4.51 -17.53
C VAL A 72 -6.74 3.68 -18.69
N SER A 73 -6.18 4.30 -19.72
CA SER A 73 -5.59 3.58 -20.85
C SER A 73 -4.43 2.70 -20.40
N PHE A 74 -3.56 3.22 -19.54
CA PHE A 74 -2.45 2.47 -18.97
C PHE A 74 -2.92 1.34 -18.04
N PHE A 75 -3.98 1.58 -17.25
CA PHE A 75 -4.63 0.53 -16.45
C PHE A 75 -5.10 -0.64 -17.31
N VAL A 76 -5.86 -0.36 -18.37
CA VAL A 76 -6.40 -1.40 -19.27
C VAL A 76 -5.26 -2.18 -19.92
N TRP A 77 -4.22 -1.48 -20.39
CA TRP A 77 -3.04 -2.14 -20.96
C TRP A 77 -2.37 -3.10 -19.98
N HIS A 78 -2.12 -2.64 -18.76
CA HIS A 78 -1.50 -3.46 -17.72
C HIS A 78 -2.41 -4.59 -17.24
N PHE A 79 -3.73 -4.39 -17.25
CA PHE A 79 -4.70 -5.42 -16.94
C PHE A 79 -4.61 -6.56 -17.95
N VAL A 80 -4.74 -6.25 -19.24
CA VAL A 80 -4.63 -7.23 -20.33
C VAL A 80 -3.29 -7.95 -20.28
N TYR A 81 -2.19 -7.21 -20.13
CA TYR A 81 -0.85 -7.78 -20.04
C TYR A 81 -0.70 -8.74 -18.85
N SER A 82 -1.24 -8.39 -17.68
CA SER A 82 -1.21 -9.22 -16.48
C SER A 82 -2.04 -10.49 -16.64
N VAL A 83 -3.20 -10.41 -17.31
CA VAL A 83 -4.05 -11.57 -17.61
C VAL A 83 -3.35 -12.52 -18.56
N ILE A 84 -2.74 -12.02 -19.63
CA ILE A 84 -2.04 -12.85 -20.63
C ILE A 84 -0.85 -13.58 -20.00
N GLN A 85 -0.04 -12.87 -19.21
CA GLN A 85 1.23 -13.40 -18.76
C GLN A 85 1.14 -14.14 -17.42
N MET A 86 0.01 -14.01 -16.69
CA MET A 86 -0.32 -14.75 -15.45
C MET A 86 0.81 -14.80 -14.40
N ARG A 87 1.72 -13.83 -14.38
CA ARG A 87 2.78 -13.78 -13.38
C ARG A 87 2.27 -13.09 -12.12
N ARG A 88 2.51 -13.70 -10.97
CA ARG A 88 2.14 -13.15 -9.65
C ARG A 88 2.59 -11.70 -9.45
N GLN A 89 3.79 -11.32 -9.90
CA GLN A 89 4.29 -9.95 -9.76
C GLN A 89 3.49 -8.94 -10.58
N GLN A 90 3.04 -9.32 -11.78
CA GLN A 90 2.22 -8.44 -12.61
C GLN A 90 0.83 -8.26 -11.99
N PHE A 91 0.27 -9.33 -11.42
CA PHE A 91 -0.97 -9.24 -10.67
C PHE A 91 -0.85 -8.30 -9.46
N LEU A 92 0.23 -8.40 -8.67
CA LEU A 92 0.48 -7.49 -7.54
C LEU A 92 0.65 -6.04 -8.02
N PHE A 93 1.34 -5.80 -9.13
CA PHE A 93 1.44 -4.48 -9.75
C PHE A 93 0.07 -3.93 -10.14
N LEU A 94 -0.77 -4.76 -10.78
CA LEU A 94 -2.12 -4.39 -11.18
C LEU A 94 -2.99 -4.02 -9.96
N VAL A 95 -2.87 -4.76 -8.85
CA VAL A 95 -3.54 -4.42 -7.59
C VAL A 95 -3.09 -3.06 -7.08
N MET A 96 -1.78 -2.77 -7.06
CA MET A 96 -1.28 -1.45 -6.64
C MET A 96 -1.83 -0.34 -7.54
N TYR A 97 -1.85 -0.55 -8.86
CA TYR A 97 -2.37 0.43 -9.81
C TYR A 97 -3.87 0.69 -9.61
N PHE A 98 -4.65 -0.38 -9.42
CA PHE A 98 -6.08 -0.28 -9.15
C PHE A 98 -6.36 0.52 -7.87
N LEU A 99 -5.61 0.25 -6.80
CA LEU A 99 -5.74 0.97 -5.54
C LEU A 99 -5.37 2.46 -5.68
N LEU A 100 -4.36 2.77 -6.49
CA LEU A 100 -4.02 4.16 -6.81
C LEU A 100 -5.18 4.87 -7.54
N GLY A 101 -5.90 4.16 -8.41
CA GLY A 101 -7.12 4.66 -9.05
C GLY A 101 -8.26 4.90 -8.07
N ILE A 102 -8.47 3.99 -7.11
CA ILE A 102 -9.44 4.19 -6.02
C ILE A 102 -9.06 5.40 -5.18
N TYR A 103 -7.78 5.53 -4.80
CA TYR A 103 -7.28 6.69 -4.06
C TYR A 103 -7.61 7.98 -4.80
N PHE A 104 -7.22 8.08 -6.07
CA PHE A 104 -7.50 9.24 -6.92
C PHE A 104 -8.99 9.57 -6.98
N TYR A 105 -9.85 8.56 -7.12
CA TYR A 105 -11.30 8.75 -7.20
C TYR A 105 -11.90 9.28 -5.89
N LEU A 106 -11.37 8.87 -4.74
CA LEU A 106 -11.90 9.26 -3.43
C LEU A 106 -11.38 10.63 -2.95
N THR A 107 -10.13 10.95 -3.23
CA THR A 107 -9.47 12.16 -2.71
C THR A 107 -9.39 13.30 -3.72
N ASP A 108 -9.61 13.03 -5.02
CA ASP A 108 -9.32 13.96 -6.13
C ASP A 108 -7.84 14.46 -6.13
N ASP A 109 -6.94 13.79 -5.41
CA ASP A 109 -5.52 14.16 -5.27
C ASP A 109 -4.69 13.64 -6.45
N VAL A 110 -4.73 14.40 -7.55
CA VAL A 110 -4.05 14.03 -8.80
C VAL A 110 -2.52 14.08 -8.69
N THR A 111 -1.99 14.90 -7.78
CA THR A 111 -0.55 15.06 -7.58
C THR A 111 0.01 14.04 -6.58
N PHE A 112 -0.86 13.23 -5.96
CA PHE A 112 -0.52 12.29 -4.88
C PHE A 112 0.19 12.96 -3.72
N ASN A 113 -0.02 14.26 -3.52
CA ASN A 113 0.77 15.04 -2.58
C ASN A 113 0.47 14.63 -1.13
N LEU A 114 -0.80 14.30 -0.81
CA LEU A 114 -1.16 13.75 0.49
C LEU A 114 -0.55 12.34 0.69
N LEU A 115 -0.62 11.49 -0.33
CA LEU A 115 -0.01 10.15 -0.29
C LEU A 115 1.51 10.25 -0.05
N PHE A 116 2.20 11.15 -0.76
CA PHE A 116 3.64 11.35 -0.61
C PHE A 116 4.00 11.96 0.75
N HIS A 117 3.21 12.91 1.24
CA HIS A 117 3.40 13.47 2.57
C HIS A 117 3.39 12.36 3.63
N ASN A 118 2.42 11.45 3.56
CA ASN A 118 2.29 10.36 4.53
C ASN A 118 3.42 9.32 4.40
N ILE A 119 3.86 9.01 3.17
CA ILE A 119 4.99 8.12 2.90
C ILE A 119 6.31 8.70 3.45
N ILE A 120 6.54 10.00 3.23
CA ILE A 120 7.78 10.68 3.63
C ILE A 120 7.80 10.92 5.14
N ASN A 121 6.65 11.21 5.73
CA ASN A 121 6.49 11.50 7.16
C ASN A 121 5.65 10.40 7.87
N PRO A 122 6.13 9.14 7.92
CA PRO A 122 5.33 8.02 8.45
C PRO A 122 4.99 8.17 9.93
N PHE A 123 5.74 8.99 10.68
CA PHE A 123 5.55 9.22 12.12
C PHE A 123 4.86 10.53 12.48
N GLU A 124 4.50 11.36 11.48
CA GLU A 124 3.73 12.58 11.74
C GLU A 124 2.31 12.17 12.13
N LEU A 125 1.95 12.46 13.38
CA LEU A 125 0.64 12.19 13.94
C LEU A 125 0.05 13.53 14.35
N GLU A 126 -0.86 14.03 13.53
CA GLU A 126 -1.59 15.24 13.87
C GLU A 126 -2.72 14.90 14.85
N PHE A 127 -2.49 15.23 16.12
CA PHE A 127 -3.45 15.09 17.22
C PHE A 127 -4.40 16.28 17.31
N ASN A 128 -5.01 16.69 16.20
CA ASN A 128 -5.95 17.82 16.26
C ASN A 128 -7.25 17.43 17.00
N ARG A 129 -7.60 16.13 17.05
CA ARG A 129 -8.63 15.54 17.94
C ARG A 129 -8.26 14.12 18.33
N PHE A 130 -8.15 13.81 19.63
CA PHE A 130 -7.94 12.42 20.08
C PHE A 130 -9.25 11.64 19.90
N GLY A 131 -9.30 10.70 18.96
CA GLY A 131 -10.51 9.93 18.65
C GLY A 131 -10.23 8.54 18.09
N LEU A 132 -11.28 7.81 17.71
CA LEU A 132 -11.17 6.46 17.12
C LEU A 132 -10.26 6.45 15.88
N TYR A 133 -10.28 7.51 15.06
CA TYR A 133 -9.40 7.61 13.90
C TYR A 133 -7.92 7.57 14.31
N THR A 134 -7.53 8.26 15.40
CA THR A 134 -6.15 8.32 15.88
C THR A 134 -5.65 6.94 16.30
N ILE A 135 -6.51 6.15 16.96
CA ILE A 135 -6.19 4.77 17.37
C ILE A 135 -5.99 3.90 16.13
N VAL A 136 -6.89 3.96 15.16
CA VAL A 136 -6.77 3.22 13.89
C VAL A 136 -5.49 3.62 13.15
N GLN A 137 -5.18 4.92 13.09
CA GLN A 137 -3.97 5.45 12.47
C GLN A 137 -2.69 4.92 13.13
N ILE A 138 -2.61 4.92 14.45
CA ILE A 138 -1.47 4.37 15.19
C ILE A 138 -1.31 2.88 14.90
N VAL A 139 -2.39 2.11 14.88
CA VAL A 139 -2.34 0.67 14.57
C VAL A 139 -1.84 0.43 13.16
N ILE A 140 -2.35 1.15 12.16
CA ILE A 140 -1.89 1.03 10.77
C ILE A 140 -0.40 1.34 10.68
N LYS A 141 0.07 2.45 11.28
CA LYS A 141 1.48 2.84 11.28
C LYS A 141 2.39 1.82 11.97
N LEU A 142 1.96 1.22 13.09
CA LEU A 142 2.72 0.15 13.76
C LEU A 142 2.84 -1.10 12.87
N VAL A 143 1.76 -1.48 12.19
CA VAL A 143 1.77 -2.61 11.25
C VAL A 143 2.68 -2.30 10.05
N MET A 144 2.63 -1.09 9.50
CA MET A 144 3.53 -0.66 8.43
C MET A 144 5.00 -0.68 8.85
N LEU A 145 5.33 -0.17 10.04
CA LEU A 145 6.69 -0.22 10.59
C LEU A 145 7.20 -1.66 10.70
N TYR A 146 6.36 -2.57 11.21
CA TYR A 146 6.69 -3.99 11.26
C TYR A 146 6.96 -4.57 9.86
N LEU A 147 6.13 -4.23 8.88
CA LEU A 147 6.30 -4.68 7.50
C LEU A 147 7.56 -4.10 6.84
N ILE A 148 7.95 -2.86 7.16
CA ILE A 148 9.22 -2.27 6.71
C ILE A 148 10.41 -3.10 7.22
N VAL A 149 10.38 -3.52 8.49
CA VAL A 149 11.41 -4.42 9.04
C VAL A 149 11.42 -5.76 8.28
N ARG A 150 10.25 -6.35 8.02
CA ARG A 150 10.13 -7.59 7.22
C ARG A 150 10.61 -7.41 5.78
N PHE A 151 10.38 -6.25 5.18
CA PHE A 151 10.85 -5.90 3.85
C PHE A 151 12.38 -5.93 3.80
N PHE A 152 13.07 -5.26 4.72
CA PHE A 152 14.53 -5.31 4.79
C PHE A 152 15.06 -6.73 5.03
N GLN A 153 14.41 -7.52 5.90
CA GLN A 153 14.75 -8.93 6.11
C GLN A 153 14.63 -9.75 4.82
N SER A 154 13.55 -9.55 4.06
CA SER A 154 13.32 -10.28 2.80
C SER A 154 14.33 -9.93 1.71
N ILE A 155 14.78 -8.67 1.63
CA ILE A 155 15.86 -8.27 0.74
C ILE A 155 17.17 -8.93 1.14
N LYS A 156 17.50 -8.96 2.45
CA LYS A 156 18.71 -9.62 2.96
C LYS A 156 18.70 -11.11 2.66
N ASN A 157 17.57 -11.78 2.85
CA ASN A 157 17.41 -13.21 2.58
C ASN A 157 17.56 -13.53 1.08
N ARG A 158 17.12 -12.63 0.19
CA ARG A 158 17.30 -12.80 -1.26
C ARG A 158 18.77 -12.85 -1.67
N LYS A 159 19.65 -12.09 -0.99
CA LYS A 159 21.10 -12.11 -1.26
C LYS A 159 21.73 -13.45 -0.86
N LYS A 160 21.25 -14.06 0.23
CA LYS A 160 21.76 -15.34 0.73
C LYS A 160 21.34 -16.55 -0.11
N VAL A 161 20.18 -16.50 -0.76
CA VAL A 161 19.67 -17.59 -1.63
C VAL A 161 20.31 -17.57 -3.02
N LYS A 162 20.97 -16.47 -3.40
CA LYS A 162 21.68 -16.31 -4.68
C LYS A 162 23.20 -16.57 -4.59
N GLN A 163 23.71 -16.83 -3.39
CA GLN A 163 25.08 -17.32 -3.15
C GLN A 163 25.05 -18.83 -3.02
#